data_AF-J0CTT8-F1
#
_entry.id   AF-J0CTT8-F1
#
_cell.length_a   1.000
_cell.length_b   1.000
_cell.length_c   1.000
_cell.angle_alpha   90.00
_cell.angle_beta   90.00
_cell.angle_gamma   90.00
#
_symmetry.space_group_name_H-M   'P 1'
#
loop_
_entity.id
_entity.type
_entity.pdbx_description
1 polymer ?
#
loop_
_entity_poly.entity_id
_entity_poly.type
_entity_poly.pdbx_seq_one_letter_code
_entity_poly.pdbx_strand_id
1 'polypeptide(L)'
;MPRVPSLSPATGKPVPEHFIHTTAGQFVDTAGRTVIFRGVNLSGSSKAPVGQQSQVLDGFWEDAHDGGRSFAGQPLNLDDGSADVHLARLRGWGFNVLRFPVTWEALEHEAPKKYDYEYMDYVVQVLRKCKEHGFKVFMERHWGWKRDAVLKVTQNIKK
;
A
#
# COMPACT_ATOMS: atom_id res chain seq x y z
N MET A 1 32.70 -0.77 3.62
CA MET A 1 31.23 -0.66 3.63
C MET A 1 30.86 0.79 3.30
N PRO A 2 29.78 1.05 2.54
CA PRO A 2 29.39 2.41 2.19
C PRO A 2 29.11 3.23 3.45
N ARG A 3 29.59 4.48 3.50
CA ARG A 3 29.31 5.39 4.61
C ARG A 3 27.83 5.73 4.59
N VAL A 4 27.09 5.36 5.64
CA VAL A 4 25.67 5.63 5.73
C VAL A 4 25.45 7.04 6.31
N PRO A 5 24.70 7.92 5.64
CA PRO A 5 24.35 9.22 6.19
C PRO A 5 23.47 9.04 7.45
N SER A 6 23.80 9.74 8.53
CA SER A 6 22.96 9.77 9.74
C SER A 6 21.83 10.80 9.65
N LEU A 7 21.86 11.67 8.63
CA LEU A 7 20.88 12.75 8.42
C LEU A 7 20.09 12.52 7.13
N SER A 8 18.81 12.86 7.18
CA SER A 8 17.92 12.83 6.03
C SER A 8 18.30 13.95 5.05
N PRO A 9 18.49 13.66 3.74
CA PRO A 9 18.80 14.70 2.76
C PRO A 9 17.63 15.66 2.52
N ALA A 10 16.40 15.23 2.80
CA ALA A 10 15.20 16.05 2.60
C ALA A 10 14.91 17.00 3.77
N THR A 11 15.28 16.61 5.01
CA THR A 11 14.90 17.36 6.22
C THR A 11 16.08 17.86 7.05
N GLY A 12 17.30 17.37 6.80
CA GLY A 12 18.50 17.65 7.60
C GLY A 12 18.49 17.04 9.01
N LYS A 13 17.43 16.34 9.40
CA LYS A 13 17.27 15.75 10.74
C LYS A 13 17.86 14.33 10.79
N PRO A 14 18.20 13.82 12.00
CA PRO A 14 18.59 12.43 12.18
C PRO A 14 17.56 11.47 11.59
N VAL A 15 18.04 10.46 10.85
CA VAL A 15 17.16 9.41 10.32
C VAL A 15 16.80 8.42 11.44
N PRO A 16 15.57 7.88 11.46
CA PRO A 16 15.21 6.85 12.41
C PRO A 16 15.90 5.52 12.07
N GLU A 17 16.08 4.64 13.06
CA GLU A 17 16.79 3.35 12.90
C GLU A 17 16.24 2.49 11.75
N HIS A 18 14.92 2.53 11.53
CA HIS A 18 14.24 1.74 10.51
C HIS A 18 14.35 2.31 9.07
N PHE A 19 15.02 3.46 8.90
CA PHE A 19 15.22 4.09 7.60
C PHE A 19 16.10 3.23 6.69
N ILE A 20 15.80 3.25 5.38
CA ILE A 20 16.56 2.55 4.36
C ILE A 20 17.14 3.57 3.39
N HIS A 21 18.46 3.57 3.29
CA HIS A 21 19.21 4.41 2.36
C HIS A 21 19.33 3.72 1.01
N THR A 22 19.39 4.52 -0.04
CA THR A 22 19.83 4.09 -1.38
C THR A 22 21.21 4.68 -1.64
N THR A 23 22.25 3.85 -1.62
CA THR A 23 23.64 4.30 -1.85
C THR A 23 24.40 3.26 -2.67
N ALA A 24 25.21 3.71 -3.62
CA ALA A 24 25.98 2.84 -4.52
C ALA A 24 25.14 1.73 -5.19
N GLY A 25 23.89 2.04 -5.57
CA GLY A 25 22.97 1.08 -6.20
C GLY A 25 22.42 0.00 -5.27
N GLN A 26 22.58 0.15 -3.95
CA GLN A 26 22.14 -0.81 -2.94
C GLN A 26 21.14 -0.17 -1.97
N PHE A 27 20.24 -1.00 -1.43
CA PHE A 27 19.50 -0.65 -0.22
C PHE A 27 20.36 -0.94 1.00
N VAL A 28 20.56 0.05 1.87
CA VAL A 28 21.43 -0.06 3.04
C VAL A 28 20.68 0.43 4.27
N ASP A 29 20.73 -0.31 5.36
CA ASP A 29 20.15 0.13 6.63
C ASP A 29 21.05 1.13 7.37
N THR A 30 20.55 1.66 8.48
CA THR A 30 21.28 2.64 9.31
C THR A 30 22.55 2.06 9.96
N ALA A 31 22.67 0.73 10.04
CA ALA A 31 23.85 0.04 10.55
C ALA A 31 24.92 -0.26 9.47
N GLY A 32 24.67 0.10 8.20
CA GLY A 32 25.60 -0.13 7.10
C GLY A 32 25.49 -1.49 6.43
N ARG A 33 24.46 -2.27 6.74
CA ARG A 33 24.22 -3.58 6.12
C ARG A 33 23.45 -3.41 4.83
N THR A 34 23.87 -4.11 3.78
CA THR A 34 23.07 -4.24 2.55
C THR A 34 21.84 -5.08 2.80
N VAL A 35 20.67 -4.55 2.46
CA VAL A 35 19.37 -5.21 2.67
C VAL A 35 18.85 -5.75 1.34
N ILE A 36 18.54 -7.04 1.29
CA ILE A 36 17.85 -7.65 0.16
C ILE A 36 16.38 -7.77 0.53
N PHE A 37 15.51 -7.13 -0.26
CA PHE A 37 14.07 -7.27 -0.10
C PHE A 37 13.57 -8.51 -0.85
N ARG A 38 13.01 -9.46 -0.09
CA ARG A 38 12.33 -10.65 -0.61
C ARG A 38 10.93 -10.62 -0.08
N GLY A 39 9.96 -10.55 -0.98
CA GLY A 39 8.59 -10.31 -0.60
C GLY A 39 7.57 -10.82 -1.59
N VAL A 40 6.32 -10.62 -1.23
CA VAL A 40 5.15 -11.02 -2.00
C VAL A 40 4.18 -9.86 -2.12
N ASN A 41 3.28 -9.94 -3.11
CA ASN A 41 2.12 -9.06 -3.17
C ASN A 41 1.11 -9.47 -2.09
N LEU A 42 0.63 -8.50 -1.30
CA LEU A 42 -0.39 -8.75 -0.28
C LEU A 42 -1.77 -8.73 -0.93
N SER A 43 -2.08 -9.83 -1.62
CA SER A 43 -3.34 -10.15 -2.32
C SER A 43 -3.72 -9.27 -3.52
N GLY A 44 -4.40 -9.88 -4.50
CA GLY A 44 -5.08 -9.19 -5.59
C GLY A 44 -6.49 -8.73 -5.23
N SER A 45 -7.05 -9.23 -4.12
CA SER A 45 -8.41 -8.89 -3.66
C SER A 45 -8.55 -7.43 -3.24
N SER A 46 -7.45 -6.75 -2.89
CA SER A 46 -7.47 -5.30 -2.61
C SER A 46 -7.76 -4.44 -3.86
N LYS A 47 -7.88 -5.05 -5.04
CA LYS A 47 -8.26 -4.39 -6.29
C LYS A 47 -9.75 -4.52 -6.61
N ALA A 48 -10.50 -5.25 -5.77
CA ALA A 48 -11.92 -5.47 -5.96
C ALA A 48 -12.68 -5.05 -4.69
N PRO A 49 -13.92 -4.52 -4.83
CA PRO A 49 -14.73 -4.21 -3.67
C PRO A 49 -15.14 -5.47 -2.91
N VAL A 50 -15.50 -5.31 -1.64
CA VAL A 50 -16.03 -6.41 -0.83
C VAL A 50 -17.30 -6.95 -1.46
N GLY A 51 -17.37 -8.29 -1.61
CA GLY A 51 -18.54 -8.96 -2.16
C GLY A 51 -18.72 -8.82 -3.68
N GLN A 52 -17.81 -8.18 -4.40
CA GLN A 52 -17.84 -8.07 -5.87
C GLN A 52 -16.55 -8.65 -6.45
N GLN A 53 -16.57 -9.90 -6.86
CA GLN A 53 -15.41 -10.49 -7.53
C GLN A 53 -15.22 -9.85 -8.92
N SER A 54 -13.97 -9.62 -9.34
CA SER A 54 -13.66 -8.87 -10.57
C SER A 54 -14.17 -9.50 -11.87
N GLN A 55 -14.49 -10.80 -11.86
CA GLN A 55 -15.07 -11.51 -13.01
C GLN A 55 -16.59 -11.42 -13.09
N VAL A 56 -17.26 -10.89 -12.06
CA VAL A 56 -18.72 -10.74 -12.00
C VAL A 56 -19.06 -9.32 -12.46
N LEU A 57 -19.64 -9.22 -13.66
CA LEU A 57 -19.98 -7.95 -14.31
C LEU A 57 -21.43 -7.50 -14.04
N ASP A 58 -22.28 -8.39 -13.53
CA ASP A 58 -23.67 -8.05 -13.20
C ASP A 58 -23.72 -7.01 -12.08
N GLY A 59 -24.43 -5.89 -12.31
CA GLY A 59 -24.54 -4.78 -11.37
C GLY A 59 -23.26 -3.94 -11.23
N PHE A 60 -22.18 -4.27 -11.93
CA PHE A 60 -20.88 -3.63 -11.73
C PHE A 60 -20.88 -2.15 -12.12
N TRP A 61 -21.54 -1.80 -13.22
CA TRP A 61 -21.57 -0.43 -13.73
C TRP A 61 -22.57 0.43 -12.96
N GLU A 62 -23.69 -0.17 -12.56
CA GLU A 62 -24.73 0.44 -11.73
C GLU A 62 -24.17 0.77 -10.34
N ASP A 63 -23.54 -0.19 -9.67
CA ASP A 63 -22.92 0.02 -8.35
C ASP A 63 -21.80 1.06 -8.41
N ALA A 64 -21.02 1.09 -9.50
CA ALA A 64 -19.99 2.11 -9.69
C ALA A 64 -20.58 3.52 -9.90
N HIS A 65 -21.80 3.63 -10.43
CA HIS A 65 -22.51 4.90 -10.61
C HIS A 65 -23.16 5.38 -9.30
N ASP A 66 -23.64 4.47 -8.46
CA ASP A 66 -24.36 4.77 -7.21
C ASP A 66 -23.44 4.94 -6.00
N GLY A 67 -22.18 5.32 -6.24
CA GLY A 67 -21.20 5.65 -5.20
C GLY A 67 -20.18 4.55 -4.96
N GLY A 68 -20.30 3.38 -5.57
CA GLY A 68 -19.34 2.27 -5.43
C GLY A 68 -19.52 1.45 -4.15
N ARG A 69 -18.90 0.28 -4.12
CA ARG A 69 -18.84 -0.57 -2.93
C ARG A 69 -17.56 -0.31 -2.12
N SER A 70 -17.60 -0.60 -0.83
CA SER A 70 -16.44 -0.42 0.06
C SER A 70 -15.32 -1.40 -0.27
N PHE A 71 -14.09 -0.93 -0.10
CA PHE A 71 -12.86 -1.72 -0.20
C PHE A 71 -12.25 -2.02 1.18
N ALA A 72 -12.82 -1.45 2.26
CA ALA A 72 -12.36 -1.69 3.62
C ALA A 72 -12.64 -3.16 4.03
N GLY A 73 -11.68 -3.79 4.71
CA GLY A 73 -11.74 -5.22 5.06
C GLY A 73 -11.07 -6.16 4.05
N GLN A 74 -10.46 -5.64 2.97
CA GLN A 74 -9.59 -6.40 2.05
C GLN A 74 -8.18 -5.80 2.03
N PRO A 75 -7.09 -6.58 2.05
CA PRO A 75 -7.04 -8.03 1.85
C PRO A 75 -7.03 -8.88 3.13
N LEU A 76 -6.98 -8.26 4.31
CA LEU A 76 -6.88 -8.96 5.59
C LEU A 76 -8.08 -8.60 6.46
N ASN A 77 -8.71 -9.62 7.04
CA ASN A 77 -9.64 -9.40 8.13
C ASN A 77 -8.85 -9.17 9.42
N LEU A 78 -9.00 -7.97 10.00
CA LEU A 78 -8.27 -7.59 11.22
C LEU A 78 -8.99 -8.05 12.50
N ASP A 79 -10.27 -8.39 12.42
CA ASP A 79 -11.12 -8.64 13.59
C ASP A 79 -11.18 -10.12 14.01
N ASP A 80 -10.97 -11.05 13.07
CA ASP A 80 -11.09 -12.50 13.32
C ASP A 80 -9.76 -13.19 13.68
N GLY A 81 -8.66 -12.42 13.73
CA GLY A 81 -7.30 -12.93 14.01
C GLY A 81 -6.65 -13.69 12.85
N SER A 82 -7.30 -13.84 11.69
CA SER A 82 -6.72 -14.51 10.52
C SER A 82 -5.53 -13.74 9.95
N ALA A 83 -5.54 -12.40 10.03
CA ALA A 83 -4.44 -11.55 9.61
C ALA A 83 -3.10 -11.94 10.26
N ASP A 84 -3.10 -12.14 11.58
CA ASP A 84 -1.90 -12.52 12.34
C ASP A 84 -1.37 -13.89 11.89
N VAL A 85 -2.25 -14.85 11.64
CA VAL A 85 -1.88 -16.19 11.15
C VAL A 85 -1.21 -16.11 9.78
N HIS A 86 -1.78 -15.33 8.85
CA HIS A 86 -1.24 -15.18 7.50
C HIS A 86 0.11 -14.45 7.50
N LEU A 87 0.23 -13.37 8.27
CA LEU A 87 1.47 -12.59 8.38
C LEU A 87 2.58 -13.41 9.07
N ALA A 88 2.27 -14.13 10.15
CA ALA A 88 3.23 -15.00 10.81
C ALA A 88 3.73 -16.11 9.88
N ARG A 89 2.84 -16.69 9.05
CA ARG A 89 3.23 -17.70 8.05
C ARG A 89 4.20 -17.13 7.01
N LEU A 90 3.90 -15.95 6.47
CA LEU A 90 4.77 -15.26 5.52
C LEU A 90 6.14 -14.93 6.13
N ARG A 91 6.18 -14.54 7.41
CA ARG A 91 7.45 -14.36 8.15
C ARG A 91 8.20 -15.66 8.32
N GLY A 92 7.52 -16.74 8.67
CA GLY A 92 8.11 -18.07 8.82
C GLY A 92 8.74 -18.59 7.52
N TRP A 93 8.20 -18.18 6.36
CA TRP A 93 8.80 -18.48 5.05
C TRP A 93 9.99 -17.58 4.67
N GLY A 94 10.34 -16.60 5.52
CA GLY A 94 11.52 -15.75 5.34
C GLY A 94 11.28 -14.48 4.51
N PHE A 95 10.02 -14.11 4.22
CA PHE A 95 9.72 -12.84 3.56
C PHE A 95 9.90 -11.65 4.51
N ASN A 96 10.46 -10.56 3.98
CA ASN A 96 10.75 -9.34 4.75
C ASN A 96 10.10 -8.06 4.23
N VAL A 97 9.54 -8.10 3.02
CA VAL A 97 8.77 -6.99 2.44
C VAL A 97 7.42 -7.48 1.92
N LEU A 98 6.39 -6.63 2.01
CA LEU A 98 5.09 -6.84 1.39
C LEU A 98 4.82 -5.71 0.40
N ARG A 99 4.38 -6.06 -0.80
CA ARG A 99 3.88 -5.08 -1.78
C ARG A 99 2.37 -4.93 -1.59
N PHE A 100 1.93 -3.76 -1.19
CA PHE A 100 0.53 -3.45 -0.91
C PHE A 100 -0.06 -2.62 -2.06
N PRO A 101 -0.85 -3.24 -2.97
CA PRO A 101 -1.48 -2.51 -4.06
C PRO A 101 -2.70 -1.72 -3.56
N VAL A 102 -2.72 -0.43 -3.88
CA VAL A 102 -3.81 0.52 -3.62
C VAL A 102 -4.34 1.02 -4.95
N THR A 103 -5.64 0.90 -5.19
CA THR A 103 -6.32 1.43 -6.38
C THR A 103 -6.92 2.81 -6.11
N TRP A 104 -7.09 3.61 -7.16
CA TRP A 104 -7.74 4.92 -7.03
C TRP A 104 -9.21 4.78 -6.67
N GLU A 105 -9.84 3.73 -7.20
CA GLU A 105 -11.22 3.34 -6.94
C GLU A 105 -11.46 3.07 -5.45
N ALA A 106 -10.49 2.53 -4.71
CA ALA A 106 -10.63 2.36 -3.27
C ALA A 106 -10.52 3.68 -2.48
N LEU A 107 -9.71 4.63 -2.98
CA LEU A 107 -9.52 5.92 -2.33
C LEU A 107 -10.63 6.93 -2.65
N GLU A 108 -11.18 6.89 -3.86
CA GLU A 108 -12.22 7.79 -4.38
C GLU A 108 -13.34 6.99 -5.08
N HIS A 109 -13.97 6.08 -4.33
CA HIS A 109 -15.05 5.23 -4.86
C HIS A 109 -16.27 6.08 -5.25
N GLU A 110 -16.69 6.99 -4.36
CA GLU A 110 -17.89 7.83 -4.52
C GLU A 110 -17.78 8.86 -5.65
N ALA A 111 -16.78 9.73 -5.62
CA ALA A 111 -16.59 10.77 -6.64
C ALA A 111 -15.16 11.35 -6.61
N PRO A 112 -14.71 12.03 -7.69
CA PRO A 112 -13.42 12.72 -7.69
C PRO A 112 -13.30 13.70 -6.52
N LYS A 113 -12.17 13.68 -5.81
CA LYS A 113 -11.91 14.48 -4.59
C LYS A 113 -12.76 14.15 -3.36
N LYS A 114 -13.60 13.10 -3.41
CA LYS A 114 -14.25 12.55 -2.22
C LYS A 114 -13.46 11.34 -1.76
N TYR A 115 -12.67 11.53 -0.70
CA TYR A 115 -11.81 10.49 -0.17
C TYR A 115 -12.55 9.59 0.80
N ASP A 116 -12.31 8.29 0.67
CA ASP A 116 -12.75 7.28 1.62
C ASP A 116 -11.80 7.22 2.81
N TYR A 117 -12.13 7.97 3.85
CA TYR A 117 -11.35 8.00 5.10
C TYR A 117 -11.46 6.69 5.89
N GLU A 118 -12.55 5.93 5.75
CA GLU A 118 -12.72 4.64 6.41
C GLU A 118 -11.74 3.62 5.81
N TYR A 119 -11.64 3.58 4.48
CA TYR A 119 -10.65 2.77 3.80
C TYR A 119 -9.22 3.20 4.16
N MET A 120 -8.94 4.51 4.23
CA MET A 120 -7.61 4.99 4.66
C MET A 120 -7.25 4.54 6.08
N ASP A 121 -8.18 4.63 7.02
CA ASP A 121 -7.95 4.17 8.40
C ASP A 121 -7.70 2.66 8.45
N TYR A 122 -8.54 1.89 7.75
CA TYR A 122 -8.34 0.45 7.60
C TYR A 122 -6.95 0.11 7.01
N VAL A 123 -6.50 0.80 5.95
CA VAL A 123 -5.15 0.61 5.40
C VAL A 123 -4.08 0.92 6.44
N VAL A 124 -4.22 2.00 7.22
CA VAL A 124 -3.28 2.33 8.30
C VAL A 124 -3.22 1.19 9.33
N GLN A 125 -4.36 0.61 9.70
CA GLN A 125 -4.41 -0.53 10.62
C GLN A 125 -3.70 -1.76 10.05
N VAL A 126 -3.91 -2.09 8.77
CA VAL A 126 -3.19 -3.17 8.07
C VAL A 126 -1.68 -2.93 8.07
N LEU A 127 -1.24 -1.70 7.78
CA LEU A 127 0.18 -1.35 7.76
C LEU A 127 0.82 -1.45 9.16
N ARG A 128 0.10 -1.06 10.21
CA ARG A 128 0.54 -1.25 11.61
C ARG A 128 0.67 -2.72 11.95
N LYS A 129 -0.31 -3.54 11.57
CA LYS A 129 -0.26 -5.00 11.74
C LYS A 129 0.93 -5.62 11.00
N CYS A 130 1.18 -5.24 9.75
CA CYS A 130 2.37 -5.68 9.00
C CYS A 130 3.68 -5.32 9.72
N LYS A 131 3.74 -4.12 10.32
CA LYS A 131 4.90 -3.66 11.09
C LYS A 131 5.10 -4.48 12.37
N GLU A 132 4.03 -4.84 13.08
CA GLU A 132 4.09 -5.71 14.27
C GLU A 132 4.74 -7.06 13.95
N HIS A 133 4.47 -7.60 12.76
CA HIS A 133 5.09 -8.83 12.26
C HIS A 133 6.49 -8.62 11.64
N GLY A 134 7.05 -7.42 11.70
CA GLY A 134 8.41 -7.14 11.22
C GLY A 134 8.55 -7.07 9.70
N PHE A 135 7.48 -6.79 8.98
CA PHE A 135 7.54 -6.49 7.56
C PHE A 135 7.83 -5.02 7.29
N LYS A 136 8.57 -4.75 6.21
CA LYS A 136 8.49 -3.46 5.52
C LYS A 136 7.38 -3.54 4.48
N VAL A 137 6.71 -2.43 4.22
CA VAL A 137 5.65 -2.39 3.20
C VAL A 137 6.02 -1.41 2.10
N PHE A 138 5.95 -1.87 0.86
CA PHE A 138 6.01 -1.04 -0.33
C PHE A 138 4.57 -0.78 -0.80
N MET A 139 4.08 0.44 -0.59
CA MET A 139 2.78 0.87 -1.09
C MET A 139 2.88 1.15 -2.58
N GLU A 140 2.09 0.43 -3.37
CA GLU A 140 2.04 0.61 -4.81
C GLU A 140 0.70 1.20 -5.21
N ARG A 141 0.74 2.33 -5.92
CA ARG A 141 -0.43 2.83 -6.63
C ARG A 141 -0.67 1.93 -7.84
N HIS A 142 -1.65 1.04 -7.73
CA HIS A 142 -2.04 0.15 -8.81
C HIS A 142 -2.91 0.86 -9.84
N TRP A 143 -2.97 0.32 -11.06
CA TRP A 143 -3.69 0.95 -12.17
C TRP A 143 -5.17 1.13 -11.86
N GLY A 144 -5.70 2.32 -12.15
CA GLY A 144 -7.11 2.67 -12.08
C GLY A 144 -7.63 3.12 -13.45
N TRP A 145 -8.91 2.87 -13.72
CA TRP A 145 -9.56 3.05 -15.01
C TRP A 145 -10.51 4.27 -15.05
N LYS A 146 -10.72 4.96 -13.92
CA LYS A 146 -11.30 6.32 -13.94
C LYS A 146 -10.33 7.28 -14.65
N ARG A 147 -10.50 7.37 -15.99
CA ARG A 147 -9.68 8.11 -16.96
C ARG A 147 -9.50 9.61 -16.68
N ASP A 148 -10.33 10.22 -15.83
CA ASP A 148 -10.35 11.66 -15.64
C ASP A 148 -9.41 12.20 -14.54
N ALA A 149 -8.91 11.34 -13.64
CA ALA A 149 -7.96 11.78 -12.61
C ALA A 149 -6.56 12.05 -13.19
N VAL A 150 -6.15 11.30 -14.23
CA VAL A 150 -4.82 11.42 -14.85
C VAL A 150 -4.72 12.65 -15.75
N LEU A 151 -5.82 13.06 -16.39
CA LEU A 151 -5.84 14.18 -17.35
C LEU A 151 -6.01 15.56 -16.70
N LYS A 152 -6.59 15.67 -15.49
CA LYS A 152 -6.78 16.98 -14.82
C LYS A 152 -5.65 17.39 -13.89
N VAL A 153 -4.84 16.46 -13.37
CA VAL A 153 -3.66 16.81 -12.54
C VAL A 153 -2.50 17.35 -13.38
N THR A 154 -2.41 16.96 -14.66
CA THR A 154 -1.38 17.46 -15.59
C THR A 154 -1.75 18.76 -16.32
N GLN A 155 -3.02 19.21 -16.24
CA GLN A 155 -3.45 20.46 -16.87
C GLN A 155 -3.46 21.69 -15.94
N ASN A 156 -3.29 21.53 -14.63
CA ASN A 156 -3.20 22.64 -13.68
C ASN A 156 -1.77 22.94 -13.17
N ILE A 157 -0.75 22.43 -13.85
CA ILE A 157 0.64 22.91 -13.68
C ILE A 157 1.07 23.53 -15.02
N LYS A 158 0.56 24.73 -15.31
CA LYS A 158 1.13 25.61 -16.32
C LYS A 158 1.20 27.05 -15.80
N LYS A 159 2.46 27.49 -15.76
CA LYS A 159 3.03 28.82 -15.51
C LYS A 159 3.18 29.23 -14.06
#